data_AF-A0A7W7Q7U7-F1
#
_entry.id   AF-A0A7W7Q7U7-F1
#
_cell.length_a   1.000
_cell.length_b   1.000
_cell.length_c   1.000
_cell.angle_alpha   90.00
_cell.angle_beta   90.00
_cell.angle_gamma   90.00
#
_symmetry.space_group_name_H-M   'P 1'
#
loop_
_entity.id
_entity.type
_entity.pdbx_description
1 polymer ?
#
loop_
_entity_poly.entity_id
_entity_poly.type
_entity_poly.pdbx_seq_one_letter_code
_entity_poly.pdbx_strand_id
1 'polypeptide(L)'
;MTATPRSQFVEARTRAEQERTQQQRMAVHTVASNARDRTDFAALLAMLGLEDPAGVPVPLSSRLAVYVDQVASAVGVSASATGHEVTDTATAYLALDLRSAARPGHDLMLVWDEHLGWYIAVETNPTETPAVVAYLDGDVVPSPAAVARFVTDTAEGHHISRFRPVLPPIERTVLADKMAALC
;
A
#
# COMPACT_ATOMS: atom_id res chain seq x y z
N MET A 1 -17.60 24.76 -5.02
CA MET A 1 -16.32 24.07 -5.28
C MET A 1 -16.58 22.59 -5.10
N THR A 2 -16.93 21.90 -6.19
CA THR A 2 -17.25 20.47 -6.20
C THR A 2 -15.94 19.69 -6.32
N ALA A 3 -15.68 18.81 -5.36
CA ALA A 3 -14.59 17.85 -5.45
C ALA A 3 -14.75 17.04 -6.75
N THR A 4 -13.68 16.93 -7.53
CA THR A 4 -13.67 16.21 -8.81
C THR A 4 -14.09 14.75 -8.56
N PRO A 5 -14.91 14.11 -9.43
CA PRO A 5 -15.36 12.73 -9.24
C PRO A 5 -14.22 11.71 -8.97
N ARG A 6 -12.98 12.03 -9.38
CA ARG A 6 -11.75 11.28 -9.08
C ARG A 6 -11.34 11.26 -7.60
N SER A 7 -11.49 12.35 -6.85
CA SER A 7 -11.15 12.37 -5.40
C SER A 7 -12.18 11.64 -4.55
N GLN A 8 -13.44 11.63 -5.00
CA GLN A 8 -14.55 10.96 -4.32
C GLN A 8 -14.37 9.43 -4.26
N PHE A 9 -13.62 8.85 -5.20
CA PHE A 9 -13.40 7.40 -5.27
C PHE A 9 -12.26 6.91 -4.37
N VAL A 10 -11.15 7.64 -4.31
CA VAL A 10 -10.10 7.41 -3.29
C VAL A 10 -10.73 7.56 -1.90
N GLU A 11 -11.50 8.64 -1.68
CA GLU A 11 -12.21 8.86 -0.43
C GLU A 11 -13.24 7.77 -0.08
N ALA A 12 -13.99 7.26 -1.06
CA ALA A 12 -15.00 6.22 -0.83
C ALA A 12 -14.36 4.86 -0.49
N ARG A 13 -13.25 4.48 -1.15
CA ARG A 13 -12.52 3.25 -0.83
C ARG A 13 -11.87 3.33 0.54
N THR A 14 -11.18 4.44 0.81
CA THR A 14 -10.58 4.72 2.12
C THR A 14 -11.63 4.68 3.24
N ARG A 15 -12.83 5.22 3.02
CA ARG A 15 -13.92 5.19 4.02
C ARG A 15 -14.42 3.78 4.33
N ALA A 16 -14.69 2.98 3.30
CA ALA A 16 -15.19 1.61 3.49
C ALA A 16 -14.16 0.70 4.19
N GLU A 17 -12.88 0.91 3.91
CA GLU A 17 -11.77 0.20 4.55
C GLU A 17 -11.58 0.62 6.02
N GLN A 18 -11.73 1.91 6.32
CA GLN A 18 -11.70 2.44 7.68
C GLN A 18 -12.86 1.90 8.51
N GLU A 19 -14.08 1.89 7.97
CA GLU A 19 -15.27 1.36 8.64
C GLU A 19 -15.09 -0.12 8.98
N ARG A 20 -14.58 -0.93 8.05
CA ARG A 20 -14.33 -2.35 8.25
C ARG A 20 -13.22 -2.61 9.28
N THR A 21 -12.12 -1.87 9.19
CA THR A 21 -11.01 -1.94 10.17
C THR A 21 -11.48 -1.55 11.58
N GLN A 22 -12.31 -0.51 11.68
CA GLN A 22 -12.88 -0.04 12.93
C GLN A 22 -13.84 -1.07 13.52
N GLN A 23 -14.72 -1.66 12.71
CA GLN A 23 -15.61 -2.75 13.13
C GLN A 23 -14.81 -3.93 13.68
N GLN A 24 -13.74 -4.34 13.01
CA GLN A 24 -12.91 -5.45 13.45
C GLN A 24 -12.15 -5.13 14.75
N ARG A 25 -11.60 -3.92 14.89
CA ARG A 25 -10.97 -3.47 16.15
C ARG A 25 -11.94 -3.40 17.31
N MET A 26 -13.17 -2.91 17.07
CA MET A 26 -14.22 -2.88 18.09
C MET A 26 -14.66 -4.28 18.51
N ALA A 27 -14.75 -5.23 17.57
CA ALA A 27 -15.06 -6.62 17.86
C ALA A 27 -13.96 -7.25 18.74
N VAL A 28 -12.68 -7.11 18.36
CA VAL A 28 -11.54 -7.62 19.15
C VAL A 28 -11.49 -7.00 20.54
N HIS A 29 -11.70 -5.68 20.66
CA HIS A 29 -11.73 -4.99 21.95
C HIS A 29 -12.88 -5.49 22.83
N THR A 30 -14.06 -5.69 22.24
CA THR A 30 -15.23 -6.25 22.95
C THR A 30 -14.93 -7.65 23.47
N VAL A 31 -14.28 -8.50 22.67
CA VAL A 31 -13.88 -9.86 23.08
C VAL A 31 -12.84 -9.80 24.20
N ALA A 32 -11.81 -8.96 24.08
CA ALA A 32 -10.79 -8.76 25.10
C ALA A 32 -11.39 -8.30 26.44
N SER A 33 -12.41 -7.43 26.42
CA SER A 33 -13.08 -6.95 27.63
C SER A 33 -13.93 -8.02 28.34
N ASN A 34 -14.33 -9.08 27.63
CA ASN A 34 -15.17 -10.17 28.16
C ASN A 34 -14.36 -11.43 28.52
N ALA A 35 -13.10 -11.53 28.09
CA ALA A 35 -12.24 -12.67 28.38
C ALA A 35 -11.77 -12.64 29.84
N ARG A 36 -11.84 -13.79 30.52
CA ARG A 36 -11.39 -13.93 31.91
C ARG A 36 -9.88 -14.06 32.04
N ASP A 37 -9.26 -14.67 31.04
CA ASP A 37 -7.81 -14.85 30.95
C ASP A 37 -7.38 -15.00 29.48
N ARG A 38 -6.07 -15.24 29.29
CA ARG A 38 -5.45 -15.31 27.96
C ARG A 38 -5.93 -16.52 27.14
N THR A 39 -6.20 -17.64 27.80
CA THR A 39 -6.66 -18.88 27.15
C THR A 39 -8.09 -18.73 26.69
N ASP A 40 -8.92 -18.11 27.53
CA ASP A 40 -10.31 -17.74 27.21
C ASP A 40 -10.36 -16.75 26.03
N PHE A 41 -9.47 -15.74 26.02
CA PHE A 41 -9.36 -14.79 24.91
C PHE A 41 -9.04 -15.48 23.56
N ALA A 42 -8.05 -16.37 23.54
CA ALA A 42 -7.68 -17.11 22.34
C ALA A 42 -8.80 -18.05 21.85
N ALA A 43 -9.53 -18.69 22.77
CA ALA A 43 -10.66 -19.55 22.43
C ALA A 43 -11.84 -18.76 21.83
N LEU A 44 -12.15 -17.58 22.37
CA LEU A 44 -13.20 -16.70 21.86
C LEU A 44 -12.88 -16.15 20.46
N LEU A 45 -11.62 -15.77 20.22
CA LEU A 45 -11.17 -15.37 18.89
C LEU A 45 -11.33 -16.51 17.88
N ALA A 46 -10.90 -17.73 18.23
CA ALA A 46 -11.04 -18.90 17.36
C ALA A 46 -12.51 -19.24 17.06
N MET A 47 -13.42 -19.14 18.04
CA MET A 47 -14.86 -19.33 17.82
C MET A 47 -15.47 -18.32 16.85
N LEU A 48 -14.95 -17.10 16.83
CA LEU A 48 -15.42 -16.01 15.96
C LEU A 48 -14.67 -15.94 14.62
N GLY A 49 -13.72 -16.84 14.37
CA GLY A 49 -12.85 -16.81 13.18
C GLY A 49 -11.91 -15.61 13.15
N LEU A 50 -11.54 -15.08 14.31
CA LEU A 50 -10.64 -13.94 14.49
C LEU A 50 -9.23 -14.42 14.88
N GLU A 51 -8.20 -13.72 14.42
CA GLU A 51 -6.78 -14.09 14.67
C GLU A 51 -6.26 -13.55 16.02
N ASP A 52 -5.35 -14.29 16.67
CA ASP A 52 -4.74 -13.87 17.94
C ASP A 52 -3.58 -12.86 17.75
N PRO A 53 -3.71 -11.61 18.21
CA PRO A 53 -2.70 -10.57 18.00
C PRO A 53 -1.36 -10.75 18.74
N ALA A 54 -1.22 -11.63 19.75
CA ALA A 54 0.06 -11.75 20.50
C ALA A 54 0.92 -12.97 20.17
N GLY A 55 0.47 -13.85 19.27
CA GLY A 55 1.26 -14.95 18.71
C GLY A 55 1.53 -14.83 17.21
N VAL A 56 0.97 -13.80 16.57
CA VAL A 56 1.02 -13.61 15.11
C VAL A 56 2.14 -12.61 14.77
N PRO A 57 3.07 -12.95 13.85
CA PRO A 57 3.99 -11.98 13.26
C PRO A 57 3.21 -10.75 12.82
N VAL A 58 3.72 -9.53 13.06
CA VAL A 58 3.05 -8.28 12.65
C VAL A 58 2.53 -8.44 11.21
N PRO A 59 1.20 -8.34 10.97
CA PRO A 59 0.61 -8.67 9.67
C PRO A 59 1.27 -7.87 8.55
N LEU A 60 1.42 -8.48 7.36
CA LEU A 60 1.98 -7.79 6.19
C LEU A 60 1.28 -6.45 5.94
N SER A 61 -0.04 -6.38 6.13
CA SER A 61 -0.80 -5.13 6.01
C SER A 61 -0.30 -4.03 6.94
N SER A 62 0.07 -4.37 8.19
CA SER A 62 0.60 -3.40 9.14
C SER A 62 2.01 -2.94 8.77
N ARG A 63 2.86 -3.85 8.27
CA ARG A 63 4.21 -3.49 7.79
C ARG A 63 4.15 -2.65 6.52
N LEU A 64 3.27 -3.01 5.59
CA LEU A 64 3.03 -2.28 4.36
C LEU A 64 2.48 -0.88 4.66
N ALA A 65 1.56 -0.73 5.61
CA ALA A 65 1.05 0.58 6.02
C ALA A 65 2.17 1.52 6.49
N VAL A 66 3.07 1.04 7.36
CA VAL A 66 4.20 1.84 7.85
C VAL A 66 5.18 2.17 6.72
N TYR A 67 5.49 1.19 5.87
CA TYR A 67 6.38 1.39 4.75
C TYR A 67 5.81 2.41 3.74
N VAL A 68 4.52 2.33 3.43
CA VAL A 68 3.83 3.28 2.54
C VAL A 68 3.82 4.69 3.12
N ASP A 69 3.62 4.83 4.42
CA ASP A 69 3.71 6.15 5.08
C ASP A 69 5.11 6.76 4.98
N GLN A 70 6.16 5.96 5.18
CA GLN A 70 7.54 6.40 4.99
C GLN A 70 7.86 6.78 3.55
N VAL A 71 7.38 6.00 2.58
CA VAL A 71 7.52 6.31 1.15
C VAL A 71 6.77 7.60 0.81
N ALA A 72 5.54 7.77 1.30
CA ALA A 72 4.75 8.97 1.07
C ALA A 72 5.45 10.22 1.62
N SER A 73 5.97 10.13 2.85
CA SER A 73 6.78 11.17 3.46
C SER A 73 8.03 11.51 2.64
N ALA A 74 8.74 10.50 2.14
CA ALA A 74 9.93 10.70 1.32
C ALA A 74 9.63 11.31 -0.07
N VAL A 75 8.50 10.96 -0.68
CA VAL A 75 8.04 11.49 -1.97
C VAL A 75 7.40 12.88 -1.81
N GLY A 76 6.95 13.24 -0.60
CA GLY A 76 6.25 14.50 -0.32
C GLY A 76 4.73 14.44 -0.58
N VAL A 77 4.14 13.24 -0.53
CA VAL A 77 2.70 13.02 -0.72
C VAL A 77 2.00 12.98 0.64
N SER A 78 0.83 13.62 0.74
CA SER A 78 -0.01 13.54 1.95
C SER A 78 -0.47 12.10 2.21
N ALA A 79 -0.50 11.67 3.47
CA ALA A 79 -1.02 10.35 3.86
C ALA A 79 -2.45 10.09 3.35
N SER A 80 -3.26 11.14 3.17
CA SER A 80 -4.61 11.04 2.61
C SER A 80 -4.65 10.67 1.12
N ALA A 81 -3.54 10.77 0.41
CA ALA A 81 -3.38 10.49 -1.01
C ALA A 81 -2.69 9.13 -1.24
N THR A 82 -2.79 8.22 -0.26
CA THR A 82 -2.19 6.89 -0.28
C THR A 82 -3.21 5.83 0.04
N GLY A 83 -2.98 4.61 -0.44
CA GLY A 83 -3.78 3.44 -0.08
C GLY A 83 -2.97 2.15 -0.22
N HIS A 84 -3.37 1.12 0.51
CA HIS A 84 -2.77 -0.21 0.43
C HIS A 84 -3.81 -1.28 0.68
N GLU A 85 -3.64 -2.43 0.03
CA GLU A 85 -4.56 -3.56 0.10
C GLU A 85 -3.74 -4.85 0.18
N VAL A 86 -4.14 -5.78 1.05
CA VAL A 86 -3.56 -7.13 1.13
C VAL A 86 -4.70 -8.13 0.97
N THR A 87 -4.88 -8.62 -0.25
CA THR A 87 -5.85 -9.68 -0.58
C THR A 87 -5.10 -10.87 -1.21
N ASP A 88 -5.56 -11.35 -2.37
CA ASP A 88 -4.85 -12.34 -3.18
C ASP A 88 -3.49 -11.79 -3.66
N THR A 89 -3.40 -10.47 -3.82
CA THR A 89 -2.15 -9.74 -4.09
C THR A 89 -2.02 -8.56 -3.13
N ALA A 90 -0.83 -8.33 -2.58
CA ALA A 90 -0.53 -7.14 -1.81
C ALA A 90 -0.10 -5.99 -2.74
N THR A 91 -0.78 -4.84 -2.61
CA THR A 91 -0.56 -3.66 -3.44
C THR A 91 -0.62 -2.38 -2.61
N ALA A 92 0.04 -1.32 -3.10
CA ALA A 92 -0.11 0.03 -2.58
C ALA A 92 -0.07 1.06 -3.70
N TYR A 93 -0.64 2.23 -3.46
CA TYR A 93 -0.63 3.33 -4.41
C TYR A 93 -0.50 4.69 -3.70
N LEU A 94 0.16 5.62 -4.37
CA LEU A 94 0.28 7.02 -3.99
C LEU A 94 -0.08 7.87 -5.21
N ALA A 95 -1.04 8.79 -5.04
CA ALA A 95 -1.32 9.79 -6.07
C ALA A 95 -0.19 10.84 -6.07
N LEU A 96 0.38 11.11 -7.24
CA LEU A 96 1.45 12.09 -7.40
C LEU A 96 0.86 13.38 -7.98
N ASP A 97 1.15 14.52 -7.37
CA ASP A 97 0.85 15.85 -7.93
C ASP A 97 1.80 16.23 -9.09
N LEU A 98 2.12 15.26 -9.95
CA LEU A 98 3.03 15.38 -11.08
C LEU A 98 2.27 15.10 -12.37
N ARG A 99 2.42 15.99 -13.35
CA ARG A 99 1.80 15.81 -14.67
C ARG A 99 2.71 14.99 -15.55
N SER A 100 2.12 14.02 -16.26
CA SER A 100 2.86 13.26 -17.28
C SER A 100 3.30 14.17 -18.43
N ALA A 101 4.61 14.27 -18.66
CA ALA A 101 5.14 14.91 -19.88
C ALA A 101 4.72 14.17 -21.16
N ALA A 102 4.49 12.85 -21.05
CA ALA A 102 4.07 12.00 -22.17
C ALA A 102 2.56 12.04 -22.44
N ARG A 103 1.74 12.41 -21.46
CA ARG A 103 0.27 12.55 -21.59
C ARG A 103 -0.24 13.80 -20.86
N PRO A 104 -0.26 14.96 -21.54
CA PRO A 104 -0.78 16.18 -20.96
C PRO A 104 -2.22 16.01 -20.46
N GLY A 105 -2.48 16.38 -19.20
CA GLY A 105 -3.81 16.34 -18.60
C GLY A 105 -4.15 15.08 -17.79
N HIS A 106 -3.21 14.13 -17.65
CA HIS A 106 -3.33 13.00 -16.74
C HIS A 106 -2.26 13.07 -15.64
N ASP A 107 -2.70 12.87 -14.41
CA ASP A 107 -1.83 12.81 -13.24
C ASP A 107 -1.12 11.45 -13.19
N LEU A 108 0.00 11.40 -12.48
CA LEU A 108 0.77 10.18 -12.29
C LEU A 108 0.39 9.52 -10.96
N MET A 109 0.52 8.21 -10.91
CA MET A 109 0.46 7.46 -9.66
C MET A 109 1.70 6.59 -9.52
N LEU A 110 2.19 6.50 -8.30
CA LEU A 110 3.21 5.55 -7.90
C LEU A 110 2.50 4.32 -7.33
N VAL A 111 2.82 3.14 -7.86
CA VAL A 111 2.16 1.89 -7.50
C VAL A 111 3.20 0.88 -7.05
N TRP A 112 2.90 0.16 -5.99
CA TRP A 112 3.65 -0.99 -5.52
C TRP A 112 2.81 -2.25 -5.69
N ASP A 113 3.45 -3.30 -6.17
CA ASP A 113 2.89 -4.65 -6.27
C ASP A 113 3.92 -5.64 -5.73
N GLU A 114 3.49 -6.60 -4.91
CA GLU A 114 4.40 -7.54 -4.25
C GLU A 114 5.24 -8.41 -5.20
N HIS A 115 4.84 -8.51 -6.47
CA HIS A 115 5.58 -9.22 -7.52
C HIS A 115 6.41 -8.30 -8.42
N LEU A 116 6.03 -7.03 -8.54
CA LEU A 116 6.66 -6.09 -9.48
C LEU A 116 7.53 -5.03 -8.80
N GLY A 117 7.39 -4.84 -7.49
CA GLY A 117 7.95 -3.70 -6.79
C GLY A 117 7.25 -2.40 -7.18
N TRP A 118 8.01 -1.30 -7.13
CA TRP A 118 7.49 0.03 -7.45
C TRP A 118 7.51 0.33 -8.94
N TYR A 119 6.46 0.97 -9.44
CA TYR A 119 6.38 1.50 -10.79
C TYR A 119 5.52 2.76 -10.84
N ILE A 120 5.77 3.62 -11.82
CA ILE A 120 4.97 4.81 -12.09
C ILE A 120 4.05 4.50 -13.25
N ALA A 121 2.77 4.80 -13.09
CA ALA A 121 1.77 4.69 -14.12
C ALA A 121 1.01 6.01 -14.27
N VAL A 122 0.38 6.18 -15.42
CA VAL A 122 -0.64 7.21 -15.60
C VAL A 122 -1.86 6.81 -14.77
N GLU A 123 -2.43 7.74 -14.01
CA GLU A 123 -3.68 7.51 -13.30
C GLU A 123 -4.81 7.25 -14.32
N THR A 124 -5.37 6.04 -14.25
CA THR A 124 -6.44 5.57 -15.14
C THR A 124 -7.71 5.26 -14.35
N ASN A 125 -8.82 5.01 -15.04
CA ASN A 125 -10.01 4.49 -14.36
C ASN A 125 -9.74 3.09 -13.77
N PRO A 126 -10.46 2.65 -12.71
CA PRO A 126 -10.21 1.36 -12.05
C PRO A 126 -10.37 0.13 -12.95
N THR A 127 -11.14 0.26 -14.03
CA THR A 127 -11.39 -0.81 -15.00
C THR A 127 -10.37 -0.83 -16.13
N GLU A 128 -9.46 0.14 -16.17
CA GLU A 128 -8.45 0.29 -17.21
C GLU A 128 -7.10 -0.20 -16.68
N THR A 129 -6.38 -0.95 -17.51
CA THR A 129 -5.00 -1.32 -17.20
C THR A 129 -4.15 -0.06 -17.07
N PRO A 130 -3.44 0.13 -15.94
CA PRO A 130 -2.56 1.27 -15.75
C PRO A 130 -1.54 1.36 -16.88
N ALA A 131 -1.45 2.52 -17.51
CA ALA A 131 -0.42 2.74 -18.53
C ALA A 131 0.90 3.03 -17.83
N VAL A 132 1.74 2.01 -17.70
CA VAL A 132 3.04 2.10 -17.03
C VAL A 132 3.99 3.03 -17.79
N VAL A 133 4.60 3.95 -17.04
CA VAL A 133 5.60 4.91 -17.50
C VAL A 133 7.01 4.35 -17.29
N ALA A 134 7.27 3.86 -16.07
CA ALA A 134 8.56 3.28 -15.69
C ALA A 134 8.42 2.30 -14.53
N TYR A 135 9.30 1.30 -14.46
CA TYR A 135 9.52 0.42 -13.30
C TYR A 135 10.77 0.88 -12.54
N LEU A 136 10.76 0.71 -11.21
CA LEU A 136 11.95 0.80 -10.39
C LEU A 136 12.63 -0.58 -10.39
N ASP A 137 13.84 -0.63 -10.94
CA ASP A 137 14.62 -1.87 -10.98
C ASP A 137 15.18 -2.21 -9.59
N GLY A 138 15.36 -3.52 -9.31
CA GLY A 138 16.03 -4.00 -8.11
C GLY A 138 15.10 -4.66 -7.10
N ASP A 139 15.19 -4.24 -5.83
CA ASP A 139 14.41 -4.85 -4.73
C ASP A 139 12.93 -4.48 -4.84
N VAL A 140 12.04 -5.42 -4.47
CA VAL A 140 10.60 -5.19 -4.30
C VAL A 140 10.34 -4.21 -3.16
N VAL A 141 11.18 -4.22 -2.11
CA VAL A 141 11.05 -3.33 -0.95
C VAL A 141 12.30 -2.44 -0.85
N PRO A 142 12.49 -1.48 -1.77
CA PRO A 142 13.62 -0.56 -1.73
C PRO A 142 13.46 0.46 -0.60
N SER A 143 14.53 1.19 -0.28
CA SER A 143 14.44 2.27 0.72
C SER A 143 13.50 3.40 0.25
N PRO A 144 12.79 4.08 1.16
CA PRO A 144 11.92 5.20 0.81
C PRO A 144 12.62 6.30 -0.01
N ALA A 145 13.90 6.58 0.30
CA ALA A 145 14.71 7.53 -0.44
C ALA A 145 15.00 7.10 -1.89
N ALA A 146 15.17 5.80 -2.14
CA ALA A 146 15.35 5.30 -3.50
C ALA A 146 14.08 5.45 -4.33
N VAL A 147 12.91 5.22 -3.71
CA VAL A 147 11.61 5.43 -4.35
C VAL A 147 11.38 6.92 -4.67
N ALA A 148 11.68 7.81 -3.73
CA ALA A 148 11.57 9.26 -3.95
C ALA A 148 12.45 9.73 -5.11
N ARG A 149 13.72 9.29 -5.13
CA ARG A 149 14.63 9.58 -6.25
C ARG A 149 14.09 9.07 -7.59
N PHE A 150 13.57 7.84 -7.61
CA PHE A 150 12.96 7.26 -8.81
C PHE A 150 11.78 8.09 -9.33
N VAL A 151 10.94 8.62 -8.44
CA VAL A 151 9.85 9.54 -8.82
C VAL A 151 10.40 10.81 -9.45
N THR A 152 11.40 11.45 -8.83
CA THR A 152 12.03 12.67 -9.36
C THR A 152 12.68 12.41 -10.72
N ASP A 153 13.52 11.37 -10.82
CA ASP A 153 14.24 11.02 -12.06
C ASP A 153 13.25 10.70 -13.20
N THR A 154 12.12 10.05 -12.89
CA THR A 154 11.07 9.76 -13.90
C THR A 154 10.32 11.02 -14.32
N ALA A 155 9.99 11.91 -13.38
CA ALA A 155 9.29 13.16 -13.65
C ALA A 155 10.11 14.12 -14.52
N GLU A 156 11.44 14.12 -14.33
CA GLU A 156 12.38 14.90 -15.14
C GLU A 156 12.72 14.23 -16.49
N GLY A 157 12.23 13.00 -16.73
CA GLY A 157 12.49 12.24 -17.96
C GLY A 157 13.86 11.54 -18.01
N HIS A 158 14.56 11.47 -16.88
CA HIS A 158 15.87 10.84 -16.74
C HIS A 158 15.80 9.32 -16.54
N HIS A 159 14.63 8.76 -16.17
CA HIS A 159 14.45 7.33 -15.95
C HIS A 159 13.54 6.69 -17.00
N ILE A 160 14.05 5.71 -17.75
CA ILE A 160 13.33 5.07 -18.87
C ILE A 160 13.45 3.53 -18.81
N SER A 161 13.21 2.93 -17.64
CA SER A 161 13.01 1.47 -17.58
C SER A 161 11.54 1.14 -17.83
N ARG A 162 11.21 0.71 -19.06
CA ARG A 162 9.86 0.21 -19.42
C ARG A 162 9.75 -1.31 -19.37
N PHE A 163 10.86 -1.98 -19.07
CA PHE A 163 10.89 -3.43 -19.02
C PHE A 163 10.29 -3.88 -17.71
N ARG A 164 9.32 -4.79 -17.80
CA ARG A 164 8.72 -5.44 -16.64
C ARG A 164 9.77 -6.37 -16.02
N PRO A 165 10.27 -6.12 -14.80
CA PRO A 165 11.11 -7.09 -14.14
C PRO A 165 10.25 -8.31 -13.77
N VAL A 166 10.63 -9.49 -14.26
CA VAL A 166 10.04 -10.75 -13.75
C VAL A 166 10.85 -11.11 -12.51
N LEU A 167 10.34 -10.74 -11.34
CA LEU A 167 10.94 -11.12 -10.07
C LEU A 167 10.37 -12.47 -9.62
N PRO A 168 11.20 -13.36 -9.06
CA PRO A 168 10.69 -14.59 -8.45
C PRO A 168 9.73 -14.21 -7.30
N PRO A 169 8.65 -14.98 -7.08
CA PRO A 169 7.75 -14.73 -5.96
C PRO A 169 8.53 -14.71 -4.64
N ILE A 170 8.34 -13.63 -3.87
CA ILE A 170 8.90 -13.50 -2.53
C ILE A 170 7.82 -13.90 -1.52
N GLU A 171 8.18 -14.69 -0.52
CA GLU A 171 7.24 -15.03 0.56
C GLU A 171 6.82 -13.77 1.31
N ARG A 172 5.52 -13.66 1.63
CA ARG A 172 4.95 -12.49 2.31
C ARG A 172 5.58 -12.20 3.67
N THR A 173 6.05 -13.24 4.37
CA THR A 173 6.84 -13.13 5.61
C THR A 173 8.15 -12.38 5.36
N VAL A 174 8.87 -12.73 4.30
CA VAL A 174 10.11 -12.07 3.89
C VAL A 174 9.87 -10.62 3.49
N LEU A 175 8.76 -10.31 2.80
CA LEU A 175 8.37 -8.93 2.49
C LEU A 175 8.13 -8.12 3.77
N ALA A 176 7.39 -8.68 4.73
CA ALA A 176 7.13 -8.04 6.02
C ALA A 176 8.41 -7.78 6.81
N ASP A 177 9.37 -8.72 6.80
CA ASP A 177 10.67 -8.57 7.45
C ASP A 177 11.53 -7.49 6.76
N LYS A 178 11.54 -7.46 5.43
CA LYS A 178 12.23 -6.39 4.66
C LYS A 178 11.67 -5.01 4.99
N MET A 179 10.35 -4.87 5.03
CA MET A 179 9.70 -3.60 5.40
C MET A 179 10.03 -3.21 6.85
N ALA A 180 10.06 -4.18 7.76
CA ALA A 180 10.42 -3.95 9.16
C ALA A 180 11.87 -3.47 9.33
N ALA A 181 12.79 -3.93 8.48
CA ALA A 181 14.20 -3.54 8.52
C ALA A 181 14.47 -2.10 8.04
N LEU A 182 13.49 -1.45 7.42
CA LEU A 182 13.57 -0.06 6.94
C LEU A 182 12.97 0.97 7.92
N CYS A 183 12.33 0.50 8.99
CA CYS A 183 11.76 1.32 10.06
C CYS A 183 12.78 1.59 11.16
#